data_AF-A0A1Q3CYD6-F1
#
_entry.id   AF-A0A1Q3CYD6-F1
#
_cell.length_a   1.000
_cell.length_b   1.000
_cell.length_c   1.000
_cell.angle_alpha   90.00
_cell.angle_beta   90.00
_cell.angle_gamma   90.00
#
_symmetry.space_group_name_H-M   'P 1'
#
loop_
_entity.id
_entity.type
_entity.pdbx_description
1 polymer ?
#
loop_
_entity_poly.entity_id
_entity_poly.type
_entity_poly.pdbx_seq_one_letter_code
_entity_poly.pdbx_strand_id
1 'polypeptide(L)'
;FGRMGTDEKAIINVLAHRNATQRQQIMTAYNDIYHEDLVKRLESELSGDFEKVVYCWILDPAKKSEPDSHVIVEIACLLSPEELLAVRRAYHLRYKRSLEEDGAAETSGDIRKACVLLWALVSSFRYDGIEVNARLADKVEILHNAIKDKALNHEEAIKILTTRSKLELIATFNSYRD
;
A
#
# COMPACT_ATOMS: atom_id res chain seq x y z
N PHE A 1 14.01 37.65 -19.05
CA PHE A 1 14.50 36.60 -18.14
C PHE A 1 13.83 36.78 -16.80
N GLY A 2 12.87 35.93 -16.43
CA GLY A 2 12.12 36.11 -15.18
C GLY A 2 11.12 34.99 -14.94
N ARG A 3 11.61 33.79 -14.64
CA ARG A 3 10.82 32.69 -14.09
C ARG A 3 11.75 31.83 -13.26
N MET A 4 11.82 32.06 -11.96
CA MET A 4 12.40 31.12 -11.00
C MET A 4 11.68 31.30 -9.67
N GLY A 5 10.71 30.43 -9.42
CA GLY A 5 9.97 30.34 -8.16
C GLY A 5 8.46 30.24 -8.39
N THR A 6 7.95 29.02 -8.32
CA THR A 6 6.52 28.77 -8.11
C THR A 6 6.11 29.41 -6.79
N ASP A 7 5.02 30.18 -6.76
CA ASP A 7 4.52 30.78 -5.51
C ASP A 7 3.76 29.71 -4.70
N GLU A 8 4.53 28.86 -4.02
CA GLU A 8 4.04 27.79 -3.17
C GLU A 8 3.07 28.32 -2.09
N LYS A 9 3.29 29.55 -1.59
CA LYS A 9 2.43 30.18 -0.58
C LYS A 9 1.07 30.54 -1.16
N ALA A 10 1.02 31.03 -2.40
CA ALA A 10 -0.25 31.29 -3.09
C ALA A 10 -1.03 29.99 -3.34
N ILE A 11 -0.34 28.92 -3.76
CA ILE A 11 -0.93 27.60 -3.98
C ILE A 11 -1.54 27.05 -2.68
N ILE A 12 -0.80 27.11 -1.56
CA ILE A 12 -1.30 26.71 -0.24
C ILE A 12 -2.51 27.57 0.14
N ASN A 13 -2.44 28.89 0.01
CA ASN A 13 -3.55 29.76 0.40
C ASN A 13 -4.83 29.48 -0.38
N VAL A 14 -4.73 29.14 -1.66
CA VAL A 14 -5.89 28.81 -2.50
C VAL A 14 -6.42 27.41 -2.20
N LEU A 15 -5.54 26.40 -2.07
CA LEU A 15 -5.95 25.00 -2.00
C LEU A 15 -6.14 24.47 -0.57
N ALA A 16 -5.44 25.02 0.43
CA ALA A 16 -5.55 24.59 1.83
C ALA A 16 -6.88 25.01 2.47
N HIS A 17 -7.48 26.10 2.00
CA HIS A 17 -8.74 26.64 2.53
C HIS A 17 -9.97 26.18 1.72
N ARG A 18 -9.90 25.01 1.08
CA ARG A 18 -10.98 24.46 0.23
C ARG A 18 -11.24 23.00 0.57
N ASN A 19 -12.51 22.64 0.64
CA ASN A 19 -12.93 21.25 0.85
C ASN A 19 -12.77 20.41 -0.43
N ALA A 20 -12.89 19.09 -0.33
CA ALA A 20 -12.69 18.18 -1.45
C ALA A 20 -13.58 18.48 -2.67
N THR A 21 -14.85 18.85 -2.46
CA THR A 21 -15.78 19.22 -3.52
C THR A 21 -15.34 20.51 -4.23
N GLN A 22 -14.94 21.53 -3.46
CA GLN A 22 -14.43 22.79 -4.00
C GLN A 22 -13.14 22.59 -4.78
N ARG A 23 -12.24 21.71 -4.30
CA ARG A 23 -11.01 21.37 -5.03
C ARG A 23 -11.31 20.70 -6.37
N GLN A 24 -12.29 19.81 -6.43
CA GLN A 24 -12.75 19.24 -7.72
C GLN A 24 -13.32 20.30 -8.65
N GLN A 25 -14.13 21.22 -8.15
CA GLN A 25 -14.65 22.32 -8.95
C GLN A 25 -13.53 23.22 -9.49
N ILE A 26 -12.49 23.48 -8.70
CA ILE A 26 -11.30 24.23 -9.14
C ILE A 26 -10.55 23.47 -10.24
N MET A 27 -10.38 22.16 -10.10
CA MET A 27 -9.74 21.33 -11.12
C MET A 27 -10.52 21.34 -12.45
N THR A 28 -11.84 21.19 -12.39
CA THR A 28 -12.71 21.26 -13.57
C THR A 28 -12.65 22.64 -14.22
N ALA A 29 -12.82 23.71 -13.43
CA ALA A 29 -12.76 25.07 -13.95
C ALA A 29 -11.39 25.41 -14.56
N TYR A 30 -10.29 24.92 -13.97
CA TYR A 30 -8.95 25.12 -14.53
C TYR A 30 -8.79 24.43 -15.89
N ASN A 31 -9.30 23.20 -16.02
CA ASN A 31 -9.31 22.48 -17.29
C ASN A 31 -10.18 23.20 -18.34
N ASP A 32 -11.35 23.71 -17.96
CA ASP A 32 -12.24 24.42 -18.87
C ASP A 32 -11.64 25.74 -19.37
N ILE A 33 -10.91 26.47 -18.52
CA ILE A 33 -10.34 27.78 -18.83
C ILE A 33 -9.01 27.66 -19.59
N TYR A 34 -8.14 26.76 -19.16
CA TYR A 34 -6.76 26.67 -19.65
C TYR A 34 -6.50 25.45 -20.53
N HIS A 35 -7.48 24.55 -20.67
CA HIS A 35 -7.35 23.28 -21.40
C HIS A 35 -6.16 22.44 -20.94
N GLU A 36 -5.81 22.57 -19.66
CA GLU A 36 -4.67 21.94 -19.03
C GLU A 36 -5.10 21.23 -17.74
N ASP A 37 -4.43 20.13 -17.42
CA ASP A 37 -4.64 19.42 -16.16
C ASP A 37 -3.88 20.14 -15.03
N LEU A 38 -4.62 20.74 -14.09
CA LEU A 38 -4.06 21.46 -12.95
C LEU A 38 -3.09 20.59 -12.14
N VAL A 39 -3.38 19.30 -11.98
CA VAL A 39 -2.54 18.39 -11.21
C VAL A 39 -1.20 18.20 -11.91
N LYS A 40 -1.24 17.88 -13.22
CA LYS A 40 0.00 17.74 -14.02
C LYS A 40 0.82 19.03 -14.06
N ARG A 41 0.13 20.18 -14.09
CA ARG A 41 0.80 21.47 -14.08
C ARG A 41 1.53 21.71 -12.76
N LEU A 42 0.92 21.34 -11.64
CA LEU A 42 1.54 21.42 -10.32
C LEU A 42 2.69 20.42 -10.17
N GLU A 43 2.58 19.18 -10.68
CA GLU A 43 3.69 18.21 -10.75
C GLU A 43 4.89 18.77 -11.53
N SER A 44 4.65 19.55 -12.60
CA SER A 44 5.72 20.13 -13.41
C SER A 44 6.43 21.34 -12.76
N GLU A 45 5.79 21.97 -11.77
CA GLU A 45 6.22 23.23 -11.15
C GLU A 45 6.65 23.08 -9.68
N LEU A 46 6.24 21.99 -9.02
CA LEU A 46 6.60 21.63 -7.66
C LEU A 46 7.59 20.45 -7.68
N SER A 47 8.37 20.29 -6.62
CA SER A 47 9.25 19.12 -6.48
C SER A 47 9.42 18.73 -5.01
N GLY A 48 9.81 17.49 -4.77
CA GLY A 48 10.13 16.99 -3.43
C GLY A 48 8.90 16.75 -2.55
N ASP A 49 9.05 16.88 -1.23
CA ASP A 49 7.97 16.54 -0.29
C ASP A 49 6.75 17.46 -0.40
N PHE A 50 6.96 18.71 -0.83
CA PHE A 50 5.88 19.67 -1.01
C PHE A 50 4.94 19.28 -2.15
N GLU A 51 5.49 18.78 -3.27
CA GLU A 51 4.72 18.23 -4.38
C GLU A 51 3.82 17.08 -3.90
N LYS A 52 4.38 16.11 -3.15
CA LYS A 52 3.64 14.96 -2.63
C LYS A 52 2.49 15.37 -1.71
N VAL A 53 2.72 16.33 -0.83
CA VAL A 53 1.68 16.82 0.10
C VAL A 53 0.57 17.52 -0.68
N VAL A 54 0.91 18.39 -1.65
CA VAL A 54 -0.07 19.08 -2.48
C VAL A 54 -0.85 18.09 -3.35
N TYR A 55 -0.19 17.07 -3.90
CA TYR A 55 -0.81 16.01 -4.69
C TYR A 55 -1.82 15.19 -3.89
N CYS A 56 -1.40 14.67 -2.72
CA CYS A 56 -2.27 13.92 -1.79
C CYS A 56 -3.39 14.77 -1.19
N TRP A 57 -3.24 16.09 -1.18
CA TRP A 57 -4.27 17.01 -0.71
C TRP A 57 -5.29 17.31 -1.80
N ILE A 58 -4.85 17.56 -3.04
CA ILE A 58 -5.71 17.88 -4.18
C ILE A 58 -6.51 16.66 -4.61
N LEU A 59 -5.82 15.54 -4.81
CA LEU A 59 -6.43 14.26 -5.08
C LEU A 59 -6.83 13.69 -3.73
N ASP A 60 -8.14 13.47 -3.54
CA ASP A 60 -8.66 12.66 -2.44
C ASP A 60 -7.68 11.50 -2.18
N PRO A 61 -7.14 11.30 -0.95
CA PRO A 61 -6.04 10.37 -0.65
C PRO A 61 -6.24 8.95 -1.19
N ALA A 62 -7.47 8.62 -1.54
CA ALA A 62 -7.88 7.44 -2.26
C ALA A 62 -7.33 7.26 -3.69
N LYS A 63 -6.94 8.31 -4.41
CA LYS A 63 -6.93 8.23 -5.89
C LYS A 63 -5.62 7.85 -6.56
N LYS A 64 -4.42 8.20 -6.07
CA LYS A 64 -3.16 7.94 -6.83
C LYS A 64 -1.85 7.95 -6.02
N SER A 65 -1.82 7.71 -4.71
CA SER A 65 -0.53 7.27 -4.15
C SER A 65 -0.36 5.81 -4.55
N GLU A 66 0.69 5.46 -5.31
CA GLU A 66 1.14 4.07 -5.37
C GLU A 66 1.16 3.57 -3.92
N PRO A 67 0.40 2.51 -3.59
CA PRO A 67 0.26 2.13 -2.21
C PRO A 67 1.63 1.70 -1.73
N ASP A 68 2.20 2.47 -0.79
CA ASP A 68 3.52 2.17 -0.28
C ASP A 68 3.49 0.76 0.29
N SER A 69 4.27 -0.13 -0.33
CA SER A 69 4.36 -1.53 0.05
C SER A 69 4.66 -1.69 1.54
N HIS A 70 5.40 -0.74 2.15
CA HIS A 70 5.64 -0.74 3.59
C HIS A 70 4.36 -0.51 4.40
N VAL A 71 3.52 0.44 4.00
CA VAL A 71 2.26 0.72 4.68
C VAL A 71 1.31 -0.47 4.56
N ILE A 72 1.28 -1.13 3.41
CA ILE A 72 0.47 -2.35 3.22
C ILE A 72 0.95 -3.48 4.13
N VAL A 73 2.27 -3.74 4.19
CA VAL A 73 2.85 -4.76 5.08
C VAL A 73 2.57 -4.43 6.53
N GLU A 74 2.74 -3.16 6.91
CA GLU A 74 2.53 -2.70 8.28
C GLU A 74 1.08 -2.92 8.71
N ILE A 75 0.10 -2.49 7.91
CA ILE A 75 -1.32 -2.72 8.16
C ILE A 75 -1.61 -4.22 8.25
N ALA A 76 -1.11 -5.03 7.31
CA ALA A 76 -1.39 -6.47 7.29
C ALA A 76 -0.74 -7.25 8.45
N CYS A 77 0.39 -6.78 8.98
CA CYS A 77 1.12 -7.46 10.05
C CYS A 77 0.75 -6.96 11.45
N LEU A 78 0.37 -5.67 11.60
CA LEU A 78 0.00 -5.08 12.89
C LEU A 78 -1.42 -5.44 13.29
N LEU A 79 -2.38 -5.35 12.37
CA LEU A 79 -3.79 -5.56 12.67
C LEU A 79 -4.08 -7.00 13.10
N SER A 80 -5.10 -7.17 13.93
CA SER A 80 -5.71 -8.48 14.19
C SER A 80 -6.43 -8.98 12.93
N PRO A 81 -6.70 -10.30 12.80
CA PRO A 81 -7.46 -10.83 11.67
C PRO A 81 -8.85 -10.16 11.53
N GLU A 82 -9.46 -9.80 12.65
CA GLU A 82 -10.78 -9.15 12.71
C GLU A 82 -10.71 -7.69 12.25
N GLU A 83 -9.69 -6.94 12.68
CA GLU A 83 -9.44 -5.58 12.24
C GLU A 83 -9.11 -5.51 10.74
N LEU A 84 -8.27 -6.42 10.25
CA LEU A 84 -7.95 -6.51 8.82
C LEU A 84 -9.19 -6.84 7.99
N LEU A 85 -10.07 -7.71 8.49
CA LEU A 85 -11.36 -8.00 7.87
C LEU A 85 -12.27 -6.76 7.85
N ALA A 86 -12.28 -5.97 8.92
CA ALA A 86 -13.04 -4.72 8.98
C ALA A 86 -12.53 -3.70 7.95
N VAL A 87 -11.21 -3.58 7.78
CA VAL A 87 -10.58 -2.73 6.74
C VAL A 87 -11.02 -3.16 5.34
N ARG A 88 -10.96 -4.47 5.03
CA ARG A 88 -11.40 -5.01 3.73
C ARG A 88 -12.87 -4.72 3.45
N ARG A 89 -13.74 -4.87 4.46
CA ARG A 89 -15.17 -4.53 4.36
C ARG A 89 -15.39 -3.04 4.13
N ALA A 90 -14.68 -2.18 4.86
CA ALA A 90 -14.76 -0.74 4.69
C ALA A 90 -14.31 -0.30 3.29
N TYR A 91 -13.22 -0.88 2.77
CA TYR A 91 -12.74 -0.65 1.41
C TYR A 91 -13.80 -1.06 0.37
N HIS A 92 -14.35 -2.26 0.50
CA HIS A 92 -15.39 -2.76 -0.40
C HIS A 92 -16.65 -1.89 -0.39
N LEU A 93 -17.07 -1.41 0.79
CA LEU A 93 -18.22 -0.52 0.91
C LEU A 93 -17.98 0.83 0.23
N ARG A 94 -16.76 1.38 0.35
CA ARG A 94 -16.36 2.70 -0.16
C ARG A 94 -16.12 2.72 -1.66
N TYR A 95 -15.43 1.70 -2.19
CA TYR A 95 -14.97 1.67 -3.58
C TYR A 95 -15.71 0.67 -4.46
N LYS A 96 -16.57 -0.19 -3.89
CA LYS A 96 -17.32 -1.24 -4.61
C LYS A 96 -16.42 -2.22 -5.37
N ARG A 97 -15.17 -2.35 -4.94
CA ARG A 97 -14.14 -3.25 -5.48
C ARG A 97 -13.41 -3.92 -4.33
N SER A 98 -12.74 -5.04 -4.62
CA SER A 98 -11.89 -5.71 -3.64
C SER A 98 -10.51 -5.04 -3.61
N LEU A 99 -9.97 -4.86 -2.40
CA LEU A 99 -8.63 -4.31 -2.18
C LEU A 99 -7.56 -5.20 -2.84
N GLU A 100 -7.81 -6.50 -2.83
CA GLU A 100 -6.99 -7.56 -3.42
C GLU A 100 -7.02 -7.53 -4.95
N GLU A 101 -8.20 -7.35 -5.54
CA GLU A 101 -8.38 -7.24 -6.99
C GLU A 101 -7.73 -5.97 -7.55
N ASP A 102 -7.94 -4.83 -6.88
CA ASP A 102 -7.34 -3.55 -7.26
C ASP A 102 -5.81 -3.64 -7.18
N GLY A 103 -5.30 -4.23 -6.10
CA GLY A 103 -3.87 -4.44 -5.89
C GLY A 103 -3.22 -5.39 -6.90
N ALA A 104 -3.90 -6.47 -7.27
CA ALA A 104 -3.40 -7.44 -8.26
C ALA A 104 -3.38 -6.86 -9.69
N ALA A 105 -4.30 -5.95 -10.02
CA ALA A 105 -4.38 -5.32 -11.34
C ALA A 105 -3.28 -4.26 -11.58
N GLU A 106 -2.78 -3.63 -10.52
CA GLU A 106 -1.84 -2.50 -10.60
C GLU A 106 -0.37 -2.93 -10.73
N THR A 107 -0.09 -4.24 -10.70
CA THR A 107 1.27 -4.78 -10.63
C THR A 107 1.69 -5.47 -11.92
N SER A 108 2.47 -4.74 -12.74
CA SER A 108 3.03 -5.19 -14.01
C SER A 108 4.54 -5.51 -13.87
N GLY A 109 5.01 -6.59 -14.49
CA GLY A 109 6.45 -6.96 -14.56
C GLY A 109 6.97 -7.85 -13.43
N ASP A 110 8.29 -7.87 -13.20
CA ASP A 110 8.97 -8.66 -12.15
C ASP A 110 8.59 -8.26 -10.71
N ILE A 111 7.97 -7.08 -10.56
CA ILE A 111 7.41 -6.56 -9.30
C ILE A 111 6.23 -7.45 -8.82
N ARG A 112 5.58 -8.22 -9.72
CA ARG A 112 4.51 -9.17 -9.37
C ARG A 112 4.90 -10.13 -8.26
N LYS A 113 6.17 -10.57 -8.19
CA LYS A 113 6.61 -11.59 -7.23
C LYS A 113 6.53 -11.10 -5.78
N ALA A 114 6.96 -9.85 -5.52
CA ALA A 114 6.79 -9.21 -4.22
C ALA A 114 5.32 -8.89 -3.93
N CYS A 115 4.55 -8.57 -4.98
CA CYS A 115 3.12 -8.28 -4.87
C CYS A 115 2.28 -9.50 -4.50
N VAL A 116 2.64 -10.72 -4.92
CA VAL A 116 1.90 -11.93 -4.51
C VAL A 116 1.95 -12.09 -2.98
N LEU A 117 3.11 -11.92 -2.36
CA LEU A 117 3.22 -11.99 -0.89
C LEU A 117 2.45 -10.85 -0.22
N LEU A 118 2.59 -9.61 -0.70
CA LEU A 118 1.87 -8.44 -0.19
C LEU A 118 0.36 -8.64 -0.20
N TRP A 119 -0.20 -9.04 -1.34
CA TRP A 119 -1.64 -9.24 -1.47
C TRP A 119 -2.13 -10.48 -0.71
N ALA A 120 -1.31 -11.54 -0.62
CA ALA A 120 -1.63 -12.69 0.21
C ALA A 120 -1.66 -12.32 1.71
N LEU A 121 -0.82 -11.38 2.16
CA LEU A 121 -0.86 -10.85 3.53
C LEU A 121 -2.15 -10.09 3.81
N VAL A 122 -2.53 -9.16 2.91
CA VAL A 122 -3.77 -8.37 3.01
C VAL A 122 -5.02 -9.26 2.95
N SER A 123 -4.98 -10.31 2.13
CA SER A 123 -6.08 -11.27 1.98
C SER A 123 -6.19 -12.26 3.14
N SER A 124 -5.14 -12.37 3.97
CA SER A 124 -5.06 -13.41 5.00
C SER A 124 -6.11 -13.21 6.10
N PHE A 125 -6.59 -14.33 6.63
CA PHE A 125 -7.33 -14.39 7.89
C PHE A 125 -6.65 -15.42 8.76
N ARG A 126 -5.66 -14.97 9.54
CA ARG A 126 -4.77 -15.85 10.30
C ARG A 126 -5.49 -16.44 11.50
N TYR A 127 -5.09 -17.65 11.85
CA TYR A 127 -5.43 -18.22 13.15
C TYR A 127 -4.72 -17.43 14.26
N ASP A 128 -5.48 -16.99 15.26
CA ASP A 128 -4.98 -16.20 16.41
C ASP A 128 -4.91 -17.01 17.72
N GLY A 129 -4.94 -18.34 17.62
CA GLY A 129 -4.79 -19.19 18.81
C GLY A 129 -3.35 -19.40 19.24
N ILE A 130 -3.21 -19.90 20.47
CA ILE A 130 -1.93 -20.13 21.16
C ILE A 130 -1.22 -21.44 20.79
N GLU A 131 -1.85 -22.26 19.96
CA GLU A 131 -1.32 -23.57 19.57
C GLU A 131 -0.11 -23.41 18.64
N VAL A 132 1.01 -24.00 19.02
CA VAL A 132 2.23 -24.07 18.21
C VAL A 132 2.45 -25.52 17.79
N ASN A 133 2.42 -25.78 16.49
CA ASN A 133 2.64 -27.12 15.98
C ASN A 133 4.13 -27.52 16.13
N ALA A 134 4.39 -28.70 16.69
CA ALA A 134 5.74 -29.21 16.94
C ALA A 134 6.56 -29.50 15.67
N ARG A 135 5.93 -29.62 14.49
CA ARG A 135 6.64 -29.82 13.19
C ARG A 135 7.14 -28.49 12.61
N LEU A 136 7.97 -27.79 13.37
CA LEU A 136 8.60 -26.52 12.98
C LEU A 136 9.78 -26.74 12.02
N ALA A 137 10.51 -27.85 12.16
CA ALA A 137 11.71 -28.15 11.38
C ALA A 137 11.48 -28.11 9.86
N ASP A 138 10.42 -28.77 9.37
CA ASP A 138 10.05 -28.78 7.95
C ASP A 138 9.78 -27.36 7.42
N LYS A 139 9.17 -26.50 8.24
CA LYS A 139 8.85 -25.10 7.88
C LYS A 139 10.11 -24.23 7.82
N VAL A 140 11.05 -24.44 8.75
CA VAL A 140 12.34 -23.75 8.79
C VAL A 140 13.15 -24.07 7.53
N GLU A 141 13.21 -25.34 7.13
CA GLU A 141 13.93 -25.77 5.92
C GLU A 141 13.35 -25.13 4.65
N ILE A 142 12.01 -25.12 4.51
CA ILE A 142 11.32 -24.50 3.38
C ILE A 142 11.64 -23.00 3.29
N LEU A 143 11.56 -22.28 4.43
CA LEU A 143 11.89 -20.86 4.47
C LEU A 143 13.38 -20.61 4.16
N HIS A 144 14.27 -21.45 4.70
CA HIS A 144 15.71 -21.35 4.46
C HIS A 144 16.05 -21.47 2.97
N ASN A 145 15.50 -22.50 2.32
CA ASN A 145 15.73 -22.74 0.90
C ASN A 145 15.14 -21.61 0.04
N ALA A 146 13.92 -21.15 0.36
CA ALA A 146 13.29 -20.04 -0.37
C ALA A 146 14.12 -18.73 -0.27
N ILE A 147 14.69 -18.44 0.91
CA ILE A 147 15.56 -17.26 1.11
C ILE A 147 16.89 -17.43 0.38
N LYS A 148 17.54 -18.60 0.51
CA LYS A 148 18.82 -18.92 -0.13
C LYS A 148 18.74 -18.77 -1.65
N ASP A 149 17.65 -19.24 -2.24
CA ASP A 149 17.42 -19.21 -3.69
C ASP A 149 16.83 -17.87 -4.17
N LYS A 150 16.61 -16.90 -3.27
CA LYS A 150 15.95 -15.62 -3.54
C LYS A 150 14.58 -15.80 -4.21
N ALA A 151 13.91 -16.91 -3.93
CA ALA A 151 12.64 -17.29 -4.50
C ALA A 151 11.48 -16.61 -3.75
N LEU A 152 11.30 -15.31 -4.00
CA LEU A 152 10.23 -14.50 -3.39
C LEU A 152 8.81 -14.98 -3.72
N ASN A 153 8.66 -15.81 -4.76
CA ASN A 153 7.42 -16.42 -5.21
C ASN A 153 7.28 -17.89 -4.78
N HIS A 154 8.10 -18.38 -3.85
CA HIS A 154 8.00 -19.75 -3.38
C HIS A 154 6.66 -19.97 -2.67
N GLU A 155 5.75 -20.72 -3.29
CA GLU A 155 4.36 -20.87 -2.85
C GLU A 155 4.26 -21.32 -1.38
N GLU A 156 5.06 -22.32 -0.99
CA GLU A 156 4.99 -22.84 0.37
C GLU A 156 5.56 -21.84 1.41
N ALA A 157 6.53 -21.00 1.04
CA ALA A 157 7.04 -19.93 1.89
C ALA A 157 6.00 -18.82 2.07
N ILE A 158 5.32 -18.41 0.98
CA ILE A 158 4.21 -17.45 1.04
C ILE A 158 3.08 -18.00 1.92
N LYS A 159 2.73 -19.27 1.76
CA LYS A 159 1.69 -19.92 2.56
C LYS A 159 2.07 -19.97 4.04
N ILE A 160 3.31 -20.32 4.37
CA ILE A 160 3.80 -20.27 5.76
C ILE A 160 3.66 -18.84 6.31
N LEU A 161 4.16 -17.85 5.57
CA LEU A 161 4.15 -16.46 6.02
C LEU A 161 2.76 -15.85 6.12
N THR A 162 1.78 -16.29 5.34
CA THR A 162 0.44 -15.67 5.26
C THR A 162 -0.64 -16.41 6.04
N THR A 163 -0.49 -17.71 6.29
CA THR A 163 -1.55 -18.53 6.93
C THR A 163 -1.25 -18.93 8.38
N ARG A 164 0.02 -18.91 8.80
CA ARG A 164 0.42 -19.31 10.16
C ARG A 164 0.12 -18.21 11.19
N SER A 165 -0.12 -18.64 12.43
CA SER A 165 -0.32 -17.72 13.54
C SER A 165 0.96 -16.92 13.83
N LYS A 166 0.82 -15.75 14.45
CA LYS A 166 1.97 -14.91 14.83
C LYS A 166 2.92 -15.70 15.75
N LEU A 167 2.38 -16.52 16.66
CA LEU A 167 3.16 -17.34 17.59
C LEU A 167 3.92 -18.47 16.89
N GLU A 168 3.30 -19.15 15.93
CA GLU A 168 4.00 -20.17 15.13
C GLU A 168 5.14 -19.56 14.31
N LEU A 169 4.95 -18.36 13.74
CA LEU A 169 5.98 -17.66 13.00
C LEU A 169 7.13 -17.23 13.91
N ILE A 170 6.85 -16.69 15.10
CA ILE A 170 7.88 -16.36 16.10
C ILE A 170 8.68 -17.61 16.48
N ALA A 171 8.02 -18.73 16.75
CA ALA A 171 8.69 -19.99 17.06
C ALA A 171 9.59 -20.47 15.89
N THR A 172 9.10 -20.33 14.65
CA THR A 172 9.85 -20.68 13.43
C THR A 172 11.10 -19.81 13.28
N PHE A 173 10.97 -18.49 13.48
CA PHE A 173 12.10 -17.55 13.37
C PHE A 173 13.10 -17.66 14.52
N ASN A 174 12.64 -17.98 15.73
CA ASN A 174 13.55 -18.24 16.86
C ASN A 174 14.39 -19.49 16.60
N SER A 175 13.80 -20.55 16.03
CA SER A 175 14.52 -21.77 15.63
C SER A 175 15.56 -21.53 14.52
N TYR A 176 15.55 -20.36 13.88
CA TYR A 176 16.52 -19.96 12.86
C TYR A 176 17.76 -19.26 13.48
N ARG A 177 17.66 -18.79 14.72
CA ARG A 177 18.74 -18.13 15.47
C ARG A 177 19.56 -19.11 16.32
N ASP A 178 19.01 -20.28 16.59
CA ASP A 178 19.67 -21.38 17.31
C ASP A 178 20.51 -22.24 16.35
#